data_AF-A0A7V0ZAZ3-F1
#
_entry.id   AF-A0A7V0ZAZ3-F1
#
_cell.length_a   1.000
_cell.length_b   1.000
_cell.length_c   1.000
_cell.angle_alpha   90.00
_cell.angle_beta   90.00
_cell.angle_gamma   90.00
#
_symmetry.space_group_name_H-M   'P 1'
#
loop_
_entity.id
_entity.type
_entity.pdbx_description
1 polymer ?
#
loop_
_entity_poly.entity_id
_entity_poly.type
_entity_poly.pdbx_seq_one_letter_code
_entity_poly.pdbx_strand_id
1 'polypeptide(L)'
;MTDLTALIERLEAAEEGSRELDGEIAVMLKPGFYPSSDIAEKGAAPYTTSLDTKLPLENIRHVGHDHESRNWMAAHVGPKNTIWGIGKTEPLARRIAALRARRESD
;
A
#
# COMPACT_ATOMS: atom_id res chain seq x y z
N MET A 1 -1.37 13.62 -11.51
CA MET A 1 -0.35 12.57 -11.31
C MET A 1 -0.27 12.36 -9.81
N THR A 2 -0.66 11.20 -9.30
CA THR A 2 -0.73 10.96 -7.84
C THR A 2 0.69 10.94 -7.26
N ASP A 3 0.97 11.81 -6.31
CA ASP A 3 2.24 11.84 -5.59
C ASP A 3 2.34 10.60 -4.68
N LEU A 4 3.39 9.79 -4.91
CA LEU A 4 3.65 8.57 -4.15
C LEU A 4 3.83 8.86 -2.65
N THR A 5 4.46 9.99 -2.30
CA THR A 5 4.66 10.38 -0.90
C THR A 5 3.32 10.70 -0.24
N ALA A 6 2.51 11.54 -0.86
CA ALA A 6 1.18 11.89 -0.35
C ALA A 6 0.21 10.69 -0.23
N LEU A 7 0.35 9.68 -1.10
CA LEU A 7 -0.42 8.44 -0.96
C LEU A 7 0.07 7.58 0.21
N ILE A 8 1.38 7.47 0.41
CA ILE A 8 1.94 6.76 1.58
C ILE A 8 1.46 7.40 2.89
N GLU A 9 1.51 8.72 2.99
CA GLU A 9 1.05 9.45 4.19
C GLU A 9 -0.44 9.20 4.50
N ARG A 10 -1.30 9.18 3.47
CA ARG A 10 -2.72 8.87 3.65
C ARG A 10 -2.98 7.43 4.04
N LEU A 11 -2.21 6.48 3.49
CA LEU A 11 -2.29 5.07 3.90
C LEU A 11 -1.85 4.89 5.37
N GLU A 12 -0.84 5.64 5.82
CA GLU A 12 -0.36 5.61 7.21
C GLU A 12 -1.36 6.23 8.19
N ALA A 13 -2.09 7.27 7.76
CA ALA A 13 -3.14 7.90 8.54
C ALA A 13 -4.48 7.14 8.52
N ALA A 14 -4.65 6.17 7.63
CA ALA A 14 -5.90 5.44 7.48
C ALA A 14 -6.10 4.42 8.62
N GLU A 15 -7.26 4.48 9.28
CA GLU A 15 -7.66 3.51 10.32
C GLU A 15 -8.10 2.16 9.74
N GLU A 16 -8.56 2.16 8.49
CA GLU A 16 -8.97 0.97 7.74
C GLU A 16 -8.70 1.13 6.24
N GLY A 17 -8.85 0.05 5.48
CA GLY A 17 -8.75 0.11 4.02
C GLY A 17 -9.99 0.75 3.39
N SER A 18 -9.84 1.34 2.20
CA SER A 18 -10.94 2.00 1.48
C SER A 18 -10.83 1.83 -0.03
N ARG A 19 -11.98 1.93 -0.71
CA ARG A 19 -12.06 1.87 -2.19
C ARG A 19 -11.39 3.06 -2.85
N GLU A 20 -11.41 4.22 -2.20
CA GLU A 20 -10.70 5.42 -2.64
C GLU A 20 -9.19 5.15 -2.69
N LEU A 21 -8.61 4.66 -1.60
CA LEU A 21 -7.18 4.33 -1.52
C LEU A 21 -6.81 3.20 -2.51
N ASP A 22 -7.68 2.21 -2.69
CA ASP A 22 -7.51 1.17 -3.70
C ASP A 22 -7.45 1.73 -5.13
N GLY A 23 -8.34 2.68 -5.44
CA GLY A 23 -8.38 3.38 -6.73
C GLY A 23 -7.09 4.15 -6.99
N GLU A 24 -6.58 4.84 -5.98
CA GLU A 24 -5.32 5.58 -6.09
C GLU A 24 -4.10 4.70 -6.30
N ILE A 25 -4.02 3.58 -5.58
CA ILE A 25 -3.01 2.54 -5.80
C ILE A 25 -3.12 2.03 -7.24
N ALA A 26 -4.34 1.75 -7.73
CA ALA A 26 -4.54 1.26 -9.09
C ALA A 26 -4.07 2.25 -10.16
N VAL A 27 -4.36 3.55 -9.99
CA VAL A 27 -3.89 4.62 -10.88
C VAL A 27 -2.36 4.72 -10.88
N MET A 28 -1.73 4.60 -9.70
CA MET A 28 -0.27 4.63 -9.57
C MET A 28 0.42 3.42 -10.22
N LEU A 29 -0.23 2.25 -10.22
CA LEU A 29 0.29 1.04 -10.85
C LEU A 29 0.11 1.04 -12.38
N LYS A 30 -0.95 1.69 -12.90
CA LYS A 30 -1.24 1.78 -14.34
C LYS A 30 -1.68 3.19 -14.74
N PRO A 31 -0.74 4.14 -14.85
CA PRO A 31 -1.06 5.49 -15.30
C PRO A 31 -1.69 5.46 -16.70
N GLY A 32 -2.84 6.11 -16.88
CA GLY A 32 -3.55 6.19 -18.16
C GLY A 32 -4.52 5.06 -18.49
N PHE A 33 -4.62 4.01 -17.66
CA PHE A 33 -5.59 2.92 -17.87
C PHE A 33 -6.99 3.21 -17.31
N TYR A 34 -7.10 4.13 -16.35
CA TYR A 34 -8.37 4.48 -15.71
C TYR A 34 -8.76 5.92 -16.09
N PRO A 35 -9.69 6.12 -17.04
CA PRO A 35 -10.05 7.45 -17.56
C PRO A 35 -10.96 8.26 -16.64
N SER A 36 -11.50 7.70 -15.54
CA SER A 36 -12.25 8.44 -14.51
C SER A 36 -12.01 7.85 -13.11
N SER A 37 -12.06 8.71 -12.08
CA SER A 37 -11.89 8.33 -10.66
C SER A 37 -12.93 7.30 -10.20
N ASP A 38 -14.18 7.47 -10.62
CA ASP A 38 -15.28 6.53 -10.28
C ASP A 38 -15.05 5.10 -10.79
N ILE A 39 -14.44 4.97 -11.98
CA ILE A 39 -14.12 3.65 -12.56
C ILE A 39 -12.90 3.05 -11.86
N ALA A 40 -11.93 3.88 -11.46
CA ALA A 40 -10.81 3.43 -10.65
C ALA A 40 -11.32 2.89 -9.30
N GLU A 41 -12.23 3.58 -8.60
CA GLU A 41 -12.75 3.12 -7.31
C GLU A 41 -13.63 1.86 -7.40
N LYS A 42 -14.48 1.75 -8.43
CA LYS A 42 -15.36 0.57 -8.60
C LYS A 42 -14.65 -0.63 -9.21
N GLY A 43 -13.63 -0.39 -10.03
CA GLY A 43 -12.86 -1.43 -10.74
C GLY A 43 -11.55 -1.82 -10.06
N ALA A 44 -11.05 -1.05 -9.09
CA ALA A 44 -9.79 -1.36 -8.43
C ALA A 44 -9.86 -2.68 -7.66
N ALA A 45 -8.76 -3.40 -7.67
CA ALA A 45 -8.57 -4.54 -6.79
C ALA A 45 -8.55 -4.06 -5.33
N PRO A 46 -9.02 -4.87 -4.36
CA PRO A 46 -9.14 -4.47 -2.96
C PRO A 46 -7.78 -4.44 -2.23
N TYR A 47 -6.86 -3.60 -2.68
CA TYR A 47 -5.46 -3.53 -2.21
C TYR A 47 -5.31 -3.30 -0.71
N THR A 48 -6.19 -2.51 -0.11
CA THR A 48 -6.11 -2.05 1.29
C THR A 48 -6.98 -2.87 2.25
N THR A 49 -7.82 -3.77 1.73
CA THR A 49 -8.73 -4.60 2.53
C THR A 49 -8.49 -6.11 2.37
N SER A 50 -7.80 -6.54 1.31
CA SER A 50 -7.51 -7.95 1.03
C SER A 50 -6.02 -8.28 1.16
N LEU A 51 -5.72 -9.37 1.86
CA LEU A 51 -4.36 -9.95 1.93
C LEU A 51 -3.95 -10.66 0.64
N ASP A 52 -4.92 -11.14 -0.14
CA ASP A 52 -4.67 -11.84 -1.41
C ASP A 52 -4.31 -10.87 -2.53
N THR A 53 -4.73 -9.60 -2.41
CA THR A 53 -4.47 -8.57 -3.40
C THR A 53 -3.11 -7.93 -3.16
N LYS A 54 -2.09 -8.40 -3.88
CA LYS A 54 -0.70 -7.92 -3.76
C LYS A 54 -0.33 -6.86 -4.80
N LEU A 55 0.60 -5.98 -4.45
CA LEU A 55 1.26 -5.14 -5.45
C LEU A 55 2.24 -6.00 -6.27
N PRO A 56 2.43 -5.74 -7.58
CA PRO A 56 3.32 -6.54 -8.44
C PRO A 56 4.77 -6.70 -7.95
N LEU A 57 5.29 -5.70 -7.21
CA LEU A 57 6.65 -5.70 -6.68
C LEU A 57 6.70 -6.09 -5.20
N GLU A 58 5.60 -6.57 -4.62
CA GLU A 58 5.56 -6.89 -3.20
C GLU A 58 6.45 -8.08 -2.84
N ASN A 59 7.44 -7.86 -1.95
CA ASN A 59 8.26 -8.91 -1.34
C ASN A 59 8.24 -8.85 0.20
N ILE A 60 7.06 -9.03 0.79
CA ILE A 60 6.90 -9.05 2.26
C ILE A 60 7.41 -10.38 2.83
N ARG A 61 8.35 -10.30 3.78
CA ARG A 61 8.94 -11.47 4.45
C ARG A 61 8.58 -11.59 5.92
N HIS A 62 8.23 -10.48 6.55
CA HIS A 62 7.83 -10.47 7.94
C HIS A 62 6.61 -9.56 8.12
N VAL A 63 5.70 -9.99 9.00
CA VAL A 63 4.55 -9.23 9.44
C VAL A 63 4.39 -9.44 10.93
N GLY A 64 4.17 -8.37 11.66
CA GLY A 64 3.92 -8.39 13.09
C GLY A 64 2.81 -7.42 13.48
N HIS A 65 2.12 -7.72 14.56
CA HIS A 65 1.18 -6.80 15.19
C HIS A 65 1.78 -6.37 16.54
N ASP A 66 2.02 -5.08 16.68
CA ASP A 66 2.44 -4.51 17.95
C ASP A 66 1.21 -4.30 18.85
N HIS A 67 1.19 -4.99 19.98
CA HIS A 67 0.09 -4.93 20.92
C HIS A 67 -0.01 -3.59 21.66
N GLU A 68 1.11 -2.87 21.84
CA GLU A 68 1.12 -1.59 22.56
C GLU A 68 0.56 -0.47 21.69
N SER A 69 1.11 -0.28 20.48
CA SER A 69 0.64 0.76 19.57
C SER A 69 -0.59 0.35 18.74
N ARG A 70 -1.01 -0.92 18.83
CA ARG A 70 -2.10 -1.52 18.03
C ARG A 70 -1.91 -1.33 16.53
N ASN A 71 -0.66 -1.28 16.08
CA ASN A 71 -0.31 -1.13 14.68
C ASN A 71 0.22 -2.45 14.12
N TRP A 72 0.02 -2.62 12.83
CA TRP A 72 0.67 -3.66 12.04
C TRP A 72 1.97 -3.13 11.44
N MET A 73 2.97 -3.99 11.42
CA MET A 73 4.26 -3.74 10.79
C MET A 73 4.52 -4.81 9.74
N ALA A 74 4.96 -4.41 8.56
CA ALA A 74 5.37 -5.32 7.50
C ALA A 74 6.76 -4.95 6.98
N ALA A 75 7.60 -5.96 6.75
CA ALA A 75 8.94 -5.81 6.21
C ALA A 75 8.98 -6.24 4.75
N HIS A 76 9.20 -5.29 3.85
CA HIS A 76 9.60 -5.54 2.47
C HIS A 76 11.12 -5.75 2.43
N VAL A 77 11.57 -6.91 1.96
CA VAL A 77 13.01 -7.20 1.87
C VAL A 77 13.48 -7.00 0.43
N GLY A 78 14.22 -5.93 0.19
CA GLY A 78 14.88 -5.66 -1.08
C GLY A 78 16.28 -6.30 -1.15
N PRO A 79 16.99 -6.15 -2.29
CA PRO A 79 18.34 -6.69 -2.45
C PRO A 79 19.38 -6.03 -1.54
N LYS A 80 19.16 -4.76 -1.17
CA LYS A 80 20.14 -3.92 -0.45
C LYS A 80 19.67 -3.50 0.95
N ASN A 81 18.37 -3.51 1.20
CA ASN A 81 17.76 -2.96 2.40
C ASN A 81 16.45 -3.67 2.73
N THR A 82 16.06 -3.56 4.00
CA THR A 82 14.73 -3.95 4.49
C THR A 82 13.96 -2.68 4.79
N ILE A 83 12.79 -2.53 4.17
CA ILE A 83 11.93 -1.35 4.30
C ILE A 83 10.67 -1.74 5.06
N TRP A 84 10.37 -0.96 6.09
CA TRP A 84 9.24 -1.19 6.97
C TRP A 84 8.06 -0.29 6.60
N GLY A 85 6.88 -0.88 6.55
CA GLY A 85 5.60 -0.19 6.51
C GLY A 85 4.84 -0.40 7.81
N ILE A 86 4.17 0.65 8.27
CA ILE A 86 3.37 0.66 9.49
C ILE A 86 1.96 1.08 9.09
N GLY A 87 0.94 0.32 9.50
CA GLY A 87 -0.45 0.64 9.20
C GLY A 87 -1.41 0.11 10.27
N LYS A 88 -2.65 0.60 10.27
CA LYS A 88 -3.68 0.19 11.24
C LYS A 88 -4.25 -1.20 10.98
N THR A 89 -4.09 -1.69 9.76
CA THR A 89 -4.44 -3.07 9.36
C THR A 89 -3.24 -3.74 8.69
N GLU A 90 -3.24 -5.08 8.70
CA GLU A 90 -2.19 -5.84 8.04
C GLU A 90 -2.05 -5.52 6.55
N PRO A 91 -3.15 -5.47 5.74
CA PRO A 91 -3.04 -5.07 4.34
C PRO A 91 -2.40 -3.69 4.18
N LEU A 92 -2.80 -2.68 4.96
CA LEU A 92 -2.21 -1.34 4.91
C LEU A 92 -0.71 -1.38 5.15
N ALA A 93 -0.24 -2.05 6.21
CA ALA A 93 1.19 -2.15 6.52
C ALA A 93 1.99 -2.78 5.36
N ARG A 94 1.46 -3.84 4.74
CA ARG A 94 2.06 -4.50 3.56
C ARG A 94 2.15 -3.55 2.36
N ARG A 95 1.05 -2.87 2.03
CA ARG A 95 1.00 -1.89 0.92
C ARG A 95 2.00 -0.74 1.16
N ILE A 96 2.03 -0.18 2.36
CA ILE A 96 2.94 0.91 2.74
C ILE A 96 4.40 0.47 2.60
N ALA A 97 4.76 -0.71 3.09
CA ALA A 97 6.11 -1.24 2.99
C ALA A 97 6.55 -1.37 1.52
N ALA A 98 5.69 -1.92 0.67
CA ALA A 98 5.97 -2.09 -0.74
C ALA A 98 6.02 -0.77 -1.52
N LEU A 99 5.17 0.21 -1.19
CA LEU A 99 5.19 1.53 -1.83
C LEU A 99 6.39 2.37 -1.40
N ARG A 100 6.80 2.30 -0.13
CA ARG A 100 8.06 2.90 0.34
C ARG A 100 9.26 2.28 -0.38
N ALA A 101 9.26 0.95 -0.58
CA ALA A 101 10.31 0.27 -1.34
C ALA A 101 10.40 0.71 -2.81
N ARG A 102 9.26 0.93 -3.46
CA ARG A 102 9.22 1.53 -4.79
C ARG A 102 9.85 2.93 -4.80
N ARG A 103 9.49 3.78 -3.83
CA ARG A 103 10.02 5.16 -3.72
C ARG A 103 11.54 5.21 -3.61
N GLU A 104 12.15 4.25 -2.91
CA GLU A 104 13.62 4.18 -2.76
C GLU A 104 14.32 3.57 -3.98
N SER A 105 13.57 2.98 -4.91
CA SER A 105 14.10 2.33 -6.12
C SER A 105 13.99 3.20 -7.38
N ASP A 106 13.12 4.22 -7.36
CA ASP A 106 12.95 5.23 -8.42
C ASP A 106 13.99 6.36 -8.26
#